data_AF-A0A177M6F0-F1
#
_entry.id   AF-A0A177M6F0-F1
#
_cell.length_a   1.000
_cell.length_b   1.000
_cell.length_c   1.000
_cell.angle_alpha   90.00
_cell.angle_beta   90.00
_cell.angle_gamma   90.00
#
_symmetry.space_group_name_H-M   'P 1'
#
loop_
_entity.id
_entity.type
_entity.pdbx_description
1 polymer ?
#
loop_
_entity_poly.entity_id
_entity_poly.type
_entity_poly.pdbx_seq_one_letter_code
_entity_poly.pdbx_strand_id
1 'polypeptide(L)' 'MAFVKKEKAAAIKNLPQQQVQEITEEPVPPSSLISELAYYKAESRGFAPGYELSDWLEAELELSLT' A
#
# COMPACT_ATOMS: atom_id res chain seq x y z
N MET A 1 23.17 44.43 -13.06
CA MET A 1 23.52 43.76 -11.79
C MET A 1 22.29 43.03 -11.24
N ALA A 2 22.52 41.84 -10.69
CA ALA A 2 21.51 40.91 -10.17
C ALA A 2 20.71 41.45 -8.97
N PHE A 3 19.50 40.93 -8.72
CA PHE A 3 19.18 39.98 -7.64
C PHE A 3 17.66 39.76 -7.54
N VAL A 4 17.24 38.53 -7.80
CA VAL A 4 15.88 38.01 -7.58
C VAL A 4 15.62 37.89 -6.08
N LYS A 5 14.55 38.51 -5.56
CA LYS A 5 14.03 38.23 -4.22
C LYS A 5 12.80 37.33 -4.32
N LYS A 6 12.98 36.15 -3.75
CA LYS A 6 12.07 35.03 -3.60
C LYS A 6 11.19 35.27 -2.38
N GLU A 7 9.89 35.47 -2.54
CA GLU A 7 8.94 35.35 -1.43
C GLU A 7 7.83 34.37 -1.81
N LYS A 8 7.79 33.28 -1.03
CA LYS A 8 6.98 32.09 -1.26
C LYS A 8 5.52 32.38 -0.94
N ALA A 9 4.66 31.90 -1.83
CA ALA A 9 3.21 31.81 -1.72
C ALA A 9 2.73 31.44 -0.30
N ALA A 10 2.24 32.45 0.43
CA ALA A 10 1.49 32.29 1.67
C ALA A 10 0.00 32.26 1.32
N ALA A 11 -0.49 31.16 0.74
CA ALA A 11 -1.92 30.94 0.50
C ALA A 11 -2.24 29.45 0.38
N ILE A 12 -1.81 28.64 1.35
CA ILE A 12 -2.28 27.26 1.52
C ILE A 12 -2.56 27.08 3.01
N LYS A 13 -3.60 27.76 3.52
CA LYS A 13 -4.02 27.59 4.93
C LYS A 13 -5.45 27.07 5.10
N ASN A 14 -6.11 26.67 4.02
CA ASN A 14 -7.44 26.07 4.07
C ASN A 14 -7.62 25.11 2.88
N LEU A 15 -6.89 24.00 2.86
CA LEU A 15 -7.33 22.86 2.09
C LEU A 15 -8.37 22.15 2.97
N PRO A 16 -9.66 22.12 2.60
CA PRO A 16 -10.62 21.32 3.34
C PRO A 16 -10.11 19.89 3.29
N GLN A 17 -9.85 19.31 4.46
CA GLN A 17 -9.65 17.88 4.60
C GLN A 17 -11.00 17.24 4.25
N GLN A 18 -11.26 17.08 2.95
CA GLN A 18 -12.40 16.33 2.47
C GLN A 18 -12.11 14.87 2.81
N GLN A 19 -12.50 14.50 4.03
CA GLN A 19 -13.27 13.31 4.35
C GLN A 19 -13.25 12.30 3.20
N VAL A 20 -12.13 11.58 3.07
CA VAL A 20 -12.09 10.33 2.31
C VAL A 20 -13.07 9.41 3.04
N GLN A 21 -14.16 9.17 2.33
CA GLN A 21 -15.36 8.54 2.81
C GLN A 21 -15.01 7.17 3.38
N GLU A 22 -15.53 6.92 4.58
CA GLU A 22 -15.62 5.62 5.25
C GLU A 22 -16.29 4.63 4.28
N ILE A 23 -15.47 3.92 3.51
CA ILE A 23 -15.89 2.81 2.67
C ILE A 23 -15.87 1.62 3.61
N THR A 24 -17.05 1.09 3.89
CA THR A 24 -17.36 -0.14 4.64
C THR A 24 -16.13 -0.99 4.92
N GLU A 25 -15.64 -0.91 6.16
CA GLU A 25 -14.43 -1.58 6.64
C GLU A 25 -14.65 -3.09 6.76
N GLU A 26 -14.71 -3.80 5.64
CA GLU A 26 -14.16 -5.16 5.67
C GLU A 26 -12.65 -4.98 5.92
N PRO A 27 -12.06 -5.64 6.94
CA PRO A 27 -10.67 -5.46 7.27
C PRO A 27 -9.81 -5.96 6.09
N VAL A 28 -9.43 -5.04 5.20
CA VAL A 28 -8.50 -5.36 4.13
C VAL A 28 -7.18 -5.71 4.80
N PRO A 29 -6.64 -6.92 4.58
CA PRO A 29 -5.40 -7.31 5.21
C PRO A 29 -4.27 -6.34 4.82
N PRO A 30 -3.40 -5.93 5.76
CA PRO A 30 -2.29 -5.05 5.42
C PRO A 30 -1.35 -5.79 4.45
N SER A 31 -0.83 -5.05 3.46
CA SER A 31 0.06 -5.59 2.43
C SER A 31 1.32 -6.26 2.98
N SER A 32 1.77 -5.88 4.17
CA SER A 32 2.89 -6.54 4.86
C SER A 32 2.58 -8.00 5.20
N LEU A 33 1.38 -8.29 5.70
CA LEU A 33 0.95 -9.66 6.04
C LEU A 33 0.83 -10.52 4.78
N ILE A 34 0.24 -9.96 3.71
CA ILE A 34 0.15 -10.64 2.41
C ILE A 34 1.56 -10.98 1.91
N SER A 35 2.50 -10.03 2.00
CA SER A 35 3.87 -10.23 1.55
C SER A 35 4.63 -11.30 2.36
N GLU A 36 4.38 -11.36 3.66
CA GLU A 36 5.01 -12.35 4.54
C GLU A 36 4.49 -13.77 4.26
N LEU A 37 3.17 -13.93 4.10
CA LEU A 37 2.59 -15.21 3.69
C LEU A 37 3.05 -15.65 2.30
N ALA A 38 3.08 -14.74 1.33
CA ALA A 38 3.60 -15.02 0.01
C ALA A 38 5.08 -15.43 0.06
N TYR A 39 5.88 -14.80 0.93
CA TYR A 39 7.27 -15.20 1.16
C TYR A 39 7.38 -16.64 1.67
N TYR A 40 6.60 -17.04 2.68
CA TYR A 40 6.64 -18.41 3.20
C TYR A 40 6.15 -19.44 2.18
N LYS A 41 5.14 -19.10 1.36
CA LYS A 41 4.71 -19.94 0.23
C LYS A 41 5.84 -20.12 -0.79
N ALA A 42 6.54 -19.05 -1.14
CA ALA A 42 7.71 -19.09 -2.00
C ALA A 42 8.84 -19.92 -1.41
N GLU A 43 9.13 -19.75 -0.12
CA GLU A 43 10.14 -20.51 0.61
C GLU A 43 9.84 -22.01 0.60
N SER A 44 8.57 -22.41 0.79
CA SER A 44 8.15 -23.82 0.80
C SER A 44 8.47 -24.57 -0.50
N ARG A 45 8.56 -23.86 -1.62
CA ARG A 45 8.94 -24.39 -2.94
C ARG A 45 10.37 -24.03 -3.38
N GLY A 46 11.20 -23.52 -2.46
CA GLY A 46 12.57 -23.13 -2.76
C GLY A 46 12.68 -21.92 -3.69
N PHE A 47 11.74 -20.99 -3.61
CA PHE A 47 11.65 -19.77 -4.42
C PHE A 47 11.63 -20.03 -5.93
N ALA A 48 10.97 -21.10 -6.37
CA ALA A 48 10.81 -21.36 -7.80
C ALA A 48 10.10 -20.17 -8.49
N PRO A 49 10.64 -19.67 -9.62
CA PRO A 49 10.10 -18.51 -10.33
C PRO A 49 8.79 -18.85 -11.04
N GLY A 50 7.97 -17.83 -11.34
CA GLY A 50 6.70 -17.98 -12.06
C GLY A 50 5.48 -18.21 -11.18
N TYR A 51 5.63 -18.10 -9.87
CA TYR A 51 4.58 -18.29 -8.87
C TYR A 51 4.39 -17.06 -7.96
N GLU A 52 5.10 -15.97 -8.22
CA GLU A 52 5.10 -14.76 -7.39
C GLU A 52 3.70 -14.16 -7.28
N LEU A 53 2.96 -14.09 -8.40
CA LEU A 53 1.59 -13.60 -8.40
C LEU A 53 0.63 -14.60 -7.74
N SER A 54 0.80 -15.89 -8.00
CA SER A 54 -0.04 -16.93 -7.40
C SER A 54 0.06 -16.94 -5.88
N ASP A 55 1.26 -16.82 -5.33
CA ASP A 55 1.48 -16.74 -3.89
C ASP A 55 0.83 -15.53 -3.25
N TRP A 56 0.94 -14.39 -3.93
CA TRP A 56 0.34 -13.16 -3.47
C TRP A 56 -1.18 -13.29 -3.46
N LEU A 57 -1.79 -13.80 -4.53
CA LEU A 57 -3.23 -14.04 -4.61
C LEU A 57 -3.71 -15.06 -3.57
N GLU A 58 -2.96 -16.13 -3.35
CA GLU A 58 -3.28 -17.11 -2.31
C GLU A 58 -3.18 -16.52 -0.91
N ALA A 59 -2.15 -15.70 -0.64
CA ALA A 59 -1.98 -15.01 0.64
C ALA A 59 -3.11 -14.00 0.90
N GLU A 60 -3.54 -13.25 -0.12
CA GLU A 60 -4.70 -12.37 -0.03
C GLU A 60 -5.98 -13.13 0.27
N LEU A 61 -6.21 -14.24 -0.45
CA LEU A 61 -7.37 -15.10 -0.23
C LEU A 61 -7.39 -15.67 1.19
N GLU A 62 -6.26 -16.18 1.68
CA GLU A 62 -6.13 -16.76 3.01
C GLU A 62 -6.47 -15.74 4.10
N LEU A 63 -5.97 -14.51 3.98
CA LEU A 63 -6.25 -13.43 4.92
C LEU A 63 -7.68 -12.88 4.81
N SER A 64 -8.30 -12.92 3.63
CA SER A 64 -9.70 -12.54 3.44
C SER A 64 -10.69 -13.54 4.04
N LEU A 65 -10.25 -14.78 4.27
CA LEU A 65 -11.07 -15.87 4.80
C LEU A 65 -11.01 -15.98 6.33
N THR A 66 -10.22 -15.13 7.00
CA THR A 66 -9.96 -15.18 8.45
C THR A 66 -10.70 -14.08 9.18
#